data_AF-A9KH97-F1
#
_entry.id   AF-A9KH97-F1
#
_cell.length_a   1.000
_cell.length_b   1.000
_cell.length_c   1.000
_cell.angle_alpha   90.00
_cell.angle_beta   90.00
_cell.angle_gamma   90.00
#
_symmetry.space_group_name_H-M   'P 1'
#
loop_
_entity.id
_entity.type
_entity.pdbx_description
1 polymer ?
#
loop_
_entity_poly.entity_id
_entity_poly.type
_entity_poly.pdbx_seq_one_letter_code
_entity_poly.pdbx_strand_id
1 'polypeptide(L)'
;MSQILMEKRMNLAVATDKRVELKKHVNAIHCSNNITLVQRKLFNALLFNAYPELPHKPKFQISAKDLCKLIGYNSNDYGKLKRALLGLITTAIEWNVIDCDTGKEKNWKASSILSAAQLAEGVCTYEYSHIMKELLFQPEIYGRIDVKTMSKFKSSYGLALYENCIRYQRLSQTPWFPLDVFRKLMGVLGGKYTSFKDFKKRVLNIAVNEVNNLSQIQVLPEIERQNQKVTKIRFKLNKKHLASSEKISNLINAELEETLTNTFSLSPLLIRDLLTEYDIAFIREKVNIIINSSSFQEGKIRGLSGYLIDSLRKDYKASKSSQMLISEARMKRKLEEEAEKEREERRRNRYEKYVKDKINKYITLLTDAEKDALVMDFEVELKSNKSNKVFYSWYKKNGFEHVGVKACFHNFVKEHKKQHMGGILSFEEFISLVDEYT
;
A
#
# COMPACT_ATOMS: atom_id res chain seq x y z
N MET A 1 30.66 -9.74 -18.31
CA MET A 1 29.69 -10.04 -19.40
C MET A 1 28.22 -9.73 -19.02
N SER A 2 27.74 -9.97 -17.79
CA SER A 2 26.35 -9.72 -17.37
C SER A 2 25.96 -8.23 -17.35
N GLN A 3 26.84 -7.35 -16.86
CA GLN A 3 26.59 -5.90 -16.75
C GLN A 3 26.42 -5.22 -18.12
N ILE A 4 27.28 -5.59 -19.08
CA ILE A 4 27.21 -5.12 -20.48
C ILE A 4 25.90 -5.59 -21.15
N LEU A 5 25.45 -6.82 -20.90
CA LEU A 5 24.19 -7.32 -21.47
C LEU A 5 22.96 -6.60 -20.89
N MET A 6 23.01 -6.23 -19.62
CA MET A 6 21.96 -5.50 -18.91
C MET A 6 21.90 -4.03 -19.34
N GLU A 7 23.03 -3.34 -19.39
CA GLU A 7 23.13 -1.98 -19.95
C GLU A 7 22.71 -1.96 -21.41
N LYS A 8 23.15 -2.95 -22.22
CA LYS A 8 22.73 -3.05 -23.62
C LYS A 8 21.23 -3.30 -23.75
N ARG A 9 20.59 -4.08 -22.86
CA ARG A 9 19.12 -4.26 -22.82
C ARG A 9 18.36 -3.02 -22.37
N MET A 10 18.84 -2.32 -21.34
CA MET A 10 18.25 -1.05 -20.91
C MET A 10 18.42 0.03 -21.98
N ASN A 11 19.59 0.13 -22.60
CA ASN A 11 19.88 1.09 -23.65
C ASN A 11 19.14 0.75 -24.96
N LEU A 12 19.04 -0.52 -25.36
CA LEU A 12 18.18 -0.94 -26.46
C LEU A 12 16.70 -0.67 -26.18
N ALA A 13 16.22 -0.90 -24.95
CA ALA A 13 14.84 -0.62 -24.56
C ALA A 13 14.51 0.88 -24.41
N VAL A 14 15.53 1.71 -24.15
CA VAL A 14 15.43 3.18 -24.18
C VAL A 14 15.48 3.70 -25.62
N ALA A 15 16.30 3.09 -26.48
CA ALA A 15 16.46 3.49 -27.89
C ALA A 15 15.32 3.00 -28.82
N THR A 16 14.62 1.91 -28.48
CA THR A 16 13.59 1.29 -29.36
C THR A 16 12.16 1.39 -28.84
N ASP A 17 11.93 2.13 -27.75
CA ASP A 17 10.63 2.18 -27.04
C ASP A 17 10.03 0.78 -26.72
N LYS A 18 10.88 -0.27 -26.71
CA LYS A 18 10.48 -1.63 -26.37
C LYS A 18 10.33 -1.74 -24.86
N ARG A 19 9.18 -2.24 -24.44
CA ARG A 19 8.86 -2.46 -23.02
C ARG A 19 9.82 -3.46 -22.40
N VAL A 20 10.26 -3.14 -21.19
CA VAL A 20 11.09 -4.02 -20.38
C VAL A 20 10.15 -4.88 -19.54
N GLU A 21 9.76 -6.03 -20.08
CA GLU A 21 8.77 -6.91 -19.47
C GLU A 21 9.43 -8.11 -18.77
N LEU A 22 9.00 -8.36 -17.54
CA LEU A 22 9.27 -9.59 -16.80
C LEU A 22 8.08 -10.56 -16.95
N LYS A 23 8.35 -11.80 -17.35
CA LYS A 23 7.38 -12.90 -17.27
C LYS A 23 7.49 -13.57 -15.90
N LYS A 24 6.47 -13.40 -15.05
CA LYS A 24 6.45 -13.97 -13.70
C LYS A 24 5.35 -15.02 -13.58
N HIS A 25 5.71 -16.21 -13.09
CA HIS A 25 4.76 -17.31 -12.86
C HIS A 25 3.60 -16.86 -11.96
N VAL A 26 2.36 -17.26 -12.27
CA VAL A 26 1.16 -16.85 -11.51
C VAL A 26 1.21 -17.25 -10.04
N ASN A 27 1.62 -18.47 -9.72
CA ASN A 27 1.82 -18.89 -8.32
C ASN A 27 2.78 -17.96 -7.56
N ALA A 28 3.89 -17.53 -8.18
CA ALA A 28 4.80 -16.57 -7.56
C ALA A 28 4.17 -15.17 -7.38
N ILE A 29 3.20 -14.79 -8.19
CA ILE A 29 2.39 -13.57 -7.96
C ILE A 29 1.48 -13.77 -6.74
N HIS A 30 0.73 -14.85 -6.69
CA HIS A 30 -0.27 -15.11 -5.65
C HIS A 30 0.35 -15.33 -4.26
N CYS A 31 1.46 -16.05 -4.17
CA CYS A 31 2.09 -16.41 -2.90
C CYS A 31 3.06 -15.34 -2.38
N SER A 32 3.29 -14.27 -3.14
CA SER A 32 4.11 -13.11 -2.74
C SER A 32 3.30 -12.05 -1.95
N ASN A 33 2.17 -12.42 -1.38
CA ASN A 33 1.25 -11.51 -0.72
C ASN A 33 1.77 -10.93 0.61
N ASN A 34 2.69 -11.62 1.29
CA ASN A 34 3.15 -11.25 2.64
C ASN A 34 4.45 -10.43 2.67
N ILE A 35 4.95 -10.01 1.51
CA ILE A 35 6.17 -9.20 1.41
C ILE A 35 5.84 -7.71 1.26
N THR A 36 6.75 -6.87 1.76
CA THR A 36 6.68 -5.41 1.64
C THR A 36 6.82 -4.94 0.20
N LEU A 37 6.46 -3.68 -0.08
CA LEU A 37 6.62 -3.06 -1.39
C LEU A 37 8.06 -3.17 -1.92
N VAL A 38 9.05 -2.87 -1.08
CA VAL A 38 10.48 -2.91 -1.48
C VAL A 38 10.89 -4.34 -1.81
N GLN A 39 10.50 -5.32 -0.97
CA GLN A 39 10.75 -6.74 -1.23
C GLN A 39 10.09 -7.20 -2.53
N ARG A 40 8.83 -6.82 -2.78
CA ARG A 40 8.12 -7.17 -4.02
C ARG A 40 8.80 -6.62 -5.26
N LYS A 41 9.23 -5.36 -5.20
CA LYS A 41 10.01 -4.74 -6.28
C LYS A 41 11.36 -5.43 -6.47
N LEU A 42 12.07 -5.75 -5.39
CA LEU A 42 13.33 -6.49 -5.44
C LEU A 42 13.16 -7.86 -6.06
N PHE A 43 12.14 -8.62 -5.65
CA PHE A 43 11.86 -9.93 -6.23
C PHE A 43 11.71 -9.84 -7.75
N ASN A 44 10.93 -8.89 -8.24
CA ASN A 44 10.75 -8.67 -9.68
C ASN A 44 12.04 -8.20 -10.36
N ALA A 45 12.78 -7.25 -9.78
CA ALA A 45 14.01 -6.73 -10.38
C ALA A 45 15.13 -7.78 -10.45
N LEU A 46 15.31 -8.56 -9.38
CA LEU A 46 16.26 -9.66 -9.32
C LEU A 46 15.87 -10.77 -10.29
N LEU A 47 14.58 -11.13 -10.36
CA LEU A 47 14.11 -12.13 -11.32
C LEU A 47 14.32 -11.65 -12.75
N PHE A 48 14.03 -10.38 -13.04
CA PHE A 48 14.26 -9.79 -14.35
C PHE A 48 15.74 -9.87 -14.78
N ASN A 49 16.66 -9.59 -13.86
CA ASN A 49 18.09 -9.71 -14.11
C ASN A 49 18.52 -11.18 -14.34
N ALA A 50 18.06 -12.09 -13.49
CA ALA A 50 18.45 -13.50 -13.52
C ALA A 50 17.80 -14.29 -14.68
N TYR A 51 16.63 -13.87 -15.17
CA TYR A 51 15.76 -14.66 -16.06
C TYR A 51 16.47 -15.38 -17.23
N PRO A 52 17.39 -14.74 -17.99
CA PRO A 52 18.03 -15.38 -19.14
C PRO A 52 18.93 -16.56 -18.77
N GLU A 53 19.53 -16.50 -17.58
CA GLU A 53 20.51 -17.49 -17.10
C GLU A 53 19.95 -18.30 -15.93
N LEU A 54 18.66 -18.11 -15.60
CA LEU A 54 17.99 -18.69 -14.44
C LEU A 54 18.17 -20.21 -14.29
N PRO A 55 18.06 -21.03 -15.36
CA PRO A 55 18.24 -22.48 -15.23
C PRO A 55 19.72 -22.91 -15.18
N HIS A 56 20.63 -22.07 -15.70
CA HIS A 56 22.02 -22.46 -15.93
C HIS A 56 22.98 -22.01 -14.82
N LYS A 57 22.63 -20.97 -14.06
CA LYS A 57 23.49 -20.43 -13.01
C LYS A 57 22.89 -20.62 -11.61
N PRO A 58 23.71 -21.00 -10.61
CA PRO A 58 23.28 -21.02 -9.22
C PRO A 58 23.28 -19.61 -8.60
N LYS A 59 24.19 -18.74 -9.05
CA LYS A 59 24.43 -17.40 -8.50
C LYS A 59 24.27 -16.32 -9.55
N PHE A 60 23.67 -15.20 -9.16
CA PHE A 60 23.46 -14.04 -10.01
C PHE A 60 24.02 -12.79 -9.35
N GLN A 61 24.39 -11.82 -10.19
CA GLN A 61 24.97 -10.56 -9.75
C GLN A 61 24.32 -9.38 -10.46
N ILE A 62 24.18 -8.28 -9.75
CA ILE A 62 23.73 -6.99 -10.26
C ILE A 62 24.40 -5.87 -9.46
N SER A 63 24.76 -4.76 -10.09
CA SER A 63 25.26 -3.60 -9.34
C SER A 63 24.15 -3.05 -8.42
N ALA A 64 24.51 -2.60 -7.23
CA ALA A 64 23.55 -2.02 -6.29
C ALA A 64 22.87 -0.78 -6.88
N LYS A 65 23.60 0.00 -7.68
CA LYS A 65 23.11 1.18 -8.40
C LYS A 65 22.03 0.81 -9.41
N ASP A 66 22.26 -0.20 -10.24
CA ASP A 66 21.29 -0.66 -11.23
C ASP A 66 20.07 -1.29 -10.56
N LEU A 67 20.29 -2.07 -9.49
CA LEU A 67 19.21 -2.64 -8.70
C LEU A 67 18.29 -1.53 -8.15
N CYS A 68 18.86 -0.51 -7.50
CA CYS A 68 18.12 0.66 -7.01
C CYS A 68 17.36 1.37 -8.13
N LYS A 69 17.98 1.53 -9.31
CA LYS A 69 17.33 2.14 -10.48
C LYS A 69 16.14 1.31 -10.98
N LEU A 70 16.26 -0.02 -11.05
CA LEU A 70 15.17 -0.91 -11.46
C LEU A 70 13.97 -0.86 -10.52
N ILE A 71 14.20 -0.77 -9.21
CA ILE A 71 13.11 -0.70 -8.23
C ILE A 71 12.59 0.73 -7.99
N GLY A 72 13.20 1.75 -8.62
CA GLY A 72 12.85 3.15 -8.41
C GLY A 72 13.15 3.63 -6.98
N TYR A 73 14.24 3.12 -6.40
CA TYR A 73 14.67 3.43 -5.05
C TYR A 73 15.73 4.53 -5.08
N ASN A 74 15.31 5.75 -4.76
CA ASN A 74 16.16 6.94 -4.79
C ASN A 74 16.82 7.26 -3.43
N SER A 75 16.73 6.35 -2.46
CA SER A 75 17.31 6.55 -1.13
C SER A 75 18.70 5.94 -1.06
N ASN A 76 19.63 6.64 -0.41
CA ASN A 76 20.97 6.13 -0.09
C ASN A 76 20.97 5.15 1.11
N ASP A 77 19.80 4.71 1.58
CA ASP A 77 19.64 3.81 2.71
C ASP A 77 19.86 2.34 2.30
N TYR A 78 21.13 1.98 2.17
CA TYR A 78 21.55 0.59 1.93
C TYR A 78 21.17 -0.36 3.10
N GLY A 79 20.91 0.17 4.29
CA GLY A 79 20.43 -0.60 5.43
C GLY A 79 19.02 -1.15 5.21
N LYS A 80 18.11 -0.34 4.66
CA LYS A 80 16.78 -0.81 4.22
C LYS A 80 16.87 -1.83 3.10
N LEU A 81 17.77 -1.63 2.14
CA LEU A 81 17.99 -2.59 1.05
C LEU A 81 18.44 -3.96 1.60
N LYS A 82 19.42 -3.97 2.51
CA LYS A 82 19.89 -5.20 3.18
C LYS A 82 18.76 -5.89 3.96
N ARG A 83 17.96 -5.14 4.73
CA ARG A 83 16.79 -5.69 5.45
C ARG A 83 15.73 -6.25 4.50
N ALA A 84 15.50 -5.61 3.36
CA ALA A 84 14.57 -6.10 2.36
C ALA A 84 15.07 -7.41 1.72
N LEU A 85 16.36 -7.49 1.36
CA LEU A 85 16.99 -8.73 0.88
C LEU A 85 16.90 -9.86 1.91
N LEU A 86 17.22 -9.57 3.18
CA LEU A 86 17.07 -10.54 4.26
C LEU A 86 15.63 -11.05 4.37
N GLY A 87 14.65 -10.16 4.27
CA GLY A 87 13.26 -10.58 4.29
C GLY A 87 12.83 -11.42 3.09
N LEU A 88 13.48 -11.30 1.92
CA LEU A 88 13.25 -12.24 0.81
C LEU A 88 13.82 -13.64 1.08
N ILE A 89 14.86 -13.73 1.91
CA ILE A 89 15.43 -15.02 2.34
C ILE A 89 14.54 -15.65 3.42
N THR A 90 14.07 -14.87 4.39
CA THR A 90 13.30 -15.40 5.53
C THR A 90 11.82 -15.63 5.24
N THR A 91 11.26 -15.03 4.18
CA THR A 91 9.86 -15.26 3.82
C THR A 91 9.71 -16.62 3.14
N ALA A 92 9.07 -17.55 3.84
CA ALA A 92 8.61 -18.81 3.25
C ALA A 92 7.42 -18.56 2.32
N ILE A 93 7.52 -19.08 1.11
CA ILE A 93 6.44 -19.14 0.14
C ILE A 93 5.95 -20.59 0.09
N GLU A 94 4.66 -20.77 0.32
CA GLU A 94 3.97 -22.06 0.22
C GLU A 94 3.08 -22.07 -1.02
N TRP A 95 3.01 -23.21 -1.71
CA TRP A 95 2.00 -23.44 -2.73
C TRP A 95 1.54 -24.90 -2.75
N ASN A 96 0.24 -25.04 -2.97
CA ASN A 96 -0.44 -26.32 -3.03
C ASN A 96 -0.79 -26.58 -4.49
N VAL A 97 -0.21 -27.63 -5.08
CA VAL A 97 -0.70 -28.12 -6.37
C VAL A 97 -1.95 -28.96 -6.07
N ILE A 98 -3.11 -28.39 -6.39
CA ILE A 98 -4.38 -29.12 -6.38
C ILE A 98 -4.39 -30.04 -7.60
N ASP A 99 -4.57 -31.34 -7.37
CA ASP A 99 -4.73 -32.31 -8.43
C ASP A 99 -6.10 -32.14 -9.09
N CYS A 100 -6.11 -31.87 -10.39
CA CYS A 100 -7.29 -31.55 -11.18
C CYS A 100 -8.34 -32.67 -11.20
N ASP A 101 -7.88 -33.92 -11.08
CA ASP A 101 -8.70 -35.12 -11.25
C ASP A 101 -9.29 -35.61 -9.92
N THR A 102 -8.56 -35.40 -8.83
CA THR A 102 -8.94 -35.89 -7.49
C THR A 102 -9.40 -34.78 -6.54
N GLY A 103 -9.16 -33.51 -6.87
CA GLY A 103 -9.49 -32.36 -6.02
C GLY A 103 -8.70 -32.30 -4.70
N LYS A 104 -7.71 -33.18 -4.52
CA LYS A 104 -6.87 -33.28 -3.32
C LYS A 104 -5.56 -32.52 -3.52
N GLU A 105 -5.05 -31.93 -2.43
CA GLU A 105 -3.70 -31.37 -2.42
C GLU A 105 -2.69 -32.51 -2.46
N LYS A 106 -1.98 -32.68 -3.58
CA LYS A 106 -1.02 -33.79 -3.74
C LYS A 106 0.37 -33.47 -3.21
N ASN A 107 0.85 -32.25 -3.43
CA ASN A 107 2.25 -31.87 -3.17
C ASN A 107 2.33 -30.47 -2.56
N TRP A 108 2.27 -30.39 -1.23
CA TRP A 108 2.65 -29.18 -0.50
C TRP A 108 4.15 -28.92 -0.72
N LYS A 109 4.48 -27.75 -1.25
CA LYS A 109 5.87 -27.29 -1.41
C LYS A 109 6.03 -25.94 -0.73
N ALA A 110 7.11 -25.82 0.02
CA ALA A 110 7.52 -24.57 0.64
C ALA A 110 8.96 -24.24 0.25
N SER A 111 9.23 -22.97 -0.01
CA SER A 111 10.59 -22.48 -0.29
C SER A 111 10.70 -21.00 0.05
N SER A 112 11.90 -20.56 0.42
CA SER A 112 12.23 -19.13 0.39
C SER A 112 12.25 -18.60 -1.05
N ILE A 113 12.13 -17.27 -1.20
CA ILE A 113 12.32 -16.61 -2.52
C ILE A 113 13.79 -16.69 -2.90
N LEU A 114 14.68 -16.28 -2.00
CA LEU A 114 16.13 -16.36 -2.18
C LEU A 114 16.71 -17.36 -1.19
N SER A 115 17.67 -18.16 -1.62
CA SER A 115 18.46 -19.02 -0.71
C SER A 115 19.59 -18.23 -0.07
N ALA A 116 20.15 -17.25 -0.76
CA ALA A 116 21.20 -16.38 -0.26
C ALA A 116 21.17 -15.00 -0.93
N ALA A 117 21.66 -13.99 -0.22
CA ALA A 117 21.95 -12.67 -0.77
C ALA A 117 23.13 -12.02 -0.03
N GLN A 118 24.00 -11.35 -0.76
CA GLN A 118 25.17 -10.63 -0.28
C GLN A 118 25.23 -9.28 -0.97
N LEU A 119 25.46 -8.22 -0.20
CA LEU A 119 25.70 -6.87 -0.72
C LEU A 119 27.08 -6.41 -0.25
N ALA A 120 28.07 -6.49 -1.14
CA ALA A 120 29.46 -6.15 -0.88
C ALA A 120 30.02 -5.31 -2.04
N GLU A 121 30.84 -4.30 -1.73
CA GLU A 121 31.56 -3.49 -2.73
C GLU A 121 30.66 -2.92 -3.85
N GLY A 122 29.42 -2.56 -3.52
CA GLY A 122 28.46 -2.02 -4.49
C GLY A 122 27.86 -3.06 -5.45
N VAL A 123 28.08 -4.36 -5.21
CA VAL A 123 27.49 -5.47 -5.98
C VAL A 123 26.56 -6.29 -5.09
N CYS A 124 25.36 -6.55 -5.59
CA CYS A 124 24.41 -7.48 -5.00
C CYS A 124 24.56 -8.85 -5.68
N THR A 125 25.03 -9.84 -4.93
CA THR A 125 25.08 -11.25 -5.33
C THR A 125 23.93 -11.99 -4.66
N TYR A 126 23.21 -12.83 -5.38
CA TYR A 126 22.05 -13.54 -4.85
C TYR A 126 21.82 -14.88 -5.53
N GLU A 127 21.07 -15.73 -4.84
CA GLU A 127 20.79 -17.11 -5.25
C GLU A 127 19.31 -17.40 -5.07
N TYR A 128 18.73 -18.07 -6.07
CA TYR A 128 17.39 -18.63 -5.95
C TYR A 128 17.50 -20.07 -5.46
N SER A 129 16.56 -20.48 -4.60
CA SER A 129 16.43 -21.89 -4.25
C SER A 129 16.16 -22.72 -5.52
N HIS A 130 16.53 -24.00 -5.48
CA HIS A 130 16.27 -24.91 -6.60
C HIS A 130 14.78 -24.95 -6.97
N ILE A 131 13.92 -25.08 -5.96
CA ILE A 131 12.46 -25.13 -6.10
C ILE A 131 11.93 -23.83 -6.74
N MET A 132 12.46 -22.67 -6.33
CA MET A 132 12.04 -21.37 -6.87
C MET A 132 12.49 -21.20 -8.33
N LYS A 133 13.66 -21.71 -8.71
CA LYS A 133 14.11 -21.69 -10.11
C LYS A 133 13.20 -22.52 -11.01
N GLU A 134 12.84 -23.74 -10.60
CA GLU A 134 11.90 -24.59 -11.32
C GLU A 134 10.55 -23.90 -11.52
N LEU A 135 10.04 -23.24 -10.46
CA LEU A 135 8.76 -22.55 -10.52
C LEU A 135 8.77 -21.32 -11.44
N LEU A 136 9.88 -20.56 -11.45
CA LEU A 136 9.94 -19.27 -12.13
C LEU A 136 10.40 -19.36 -13.59
N PHE A 137 11.08 -20.44 -13.97
CA PHE A 137 11.57 -20.61 -15.32
C PHE A 137 10.47 -21.09 -16.27
N GLN A 138 10.33 -20.41 -17.42
CA GLN A 138 9.38 -20.75 -18.49
C GLN A 138 7.96 -21.13 -18.02
N PRO A 139 7.28 -20.25 -17.25
CA PRO A 139 5.93 -20.50 -16.79
C PRO A 139 4.95 -20.61 -17.96
N GLU A 140 4.06 -21.61 -17.95
CA GLU A 140 2.94 -21.70 -18.89
C GLU A 140 1.94 -20.56 -18.66
N ILE A 141 1.60 -20.29 -17.39
CA ILE A 141 0.69 -19.23 -16.97
C ILE A 141 1.47 -18.14 -16.22
N TYR A 142 1.51 -16.93 -16.79
CA TYR A 142 2.31 -15.83 -16.26
C TYR A 142 1.67 -14.45 -16.41
N GLY A 143 2.09 -13.52 -15.54
CA GLY A 143 1.87 -12.09 -15.71
C GLY A 143 3.05 -11.44 -16.46
N ARG A 144 2.76 -10.44 -17.29
CA ARG A 144 3.78 -9.60 -17.96
C ARG A 144 3.92 -8.28 -17.21
N ILE A 145 4.90 -8.22 -16.32
CA ILE A 145 5.14 -7.06 -15.45
C ILE A 145 6.08 -6.10 -16.18
N ASP A 146 5.61 -4.88 -16.45
CA ASP A 146 6.49 -3.82 -16.95
C ASP A 146 7.35 -3.29 -15.79
N VAL A 147 8.67 -3.47 -15.89
CA VAL A 147 9.61 -3.11 -14.83
C VAL A 147 9.64 -1.58 -14.61
N LYS A 148 9.47 -0.78 -15.67
CA LYS A 148 9.39 0.69 -15.57
C LYS A 148 8.12 1.08 -14.81
N THR A 149 6.98 0.50 -15.13
CA THR A 149 5.72 0.75 -14.40
C THR A 149 5.85 0.32 -12.94
N MET A 150 6.35 -0.89 -12.68
CA MET A 150 6.57 -1.43 -11.34
C MET A 150 7.39 -0.48 -10.45
N SER A 151 8.47 0.11 -11.00
CA SER A 151 9.34 1.03 -10.26
C SER A 151 8.61 2.25 -9.67
N LYS A 152 7.53 2.71 -10.32
CA LYS A 152 6.78 3.92 -9.95
C LYS A 152 5.79 3.71 -8.80
N PHE A 153 5.39 2.46 -8.52
CA PHE A 153 4.43 2.18 -7.44
C PHE A 153 4.97 2.59 -6.06
N LYS A 154 4.12 3.22 -5.25
CA LYS A 154 4.36 3.67 -3.88
C LYS A 154 3.53 2.91 -2.86
N SER A 155 2.45 2.22 -3.25
CA SER A 155 1.70 1.30 -2.38
C SER A 155 1.98 -0.16 -2.69
N SER A 156 2.16 -0.95 -1.62
CA SER A 156 2.21 -2.41 -1.73
C SER A 156 0.92 -2.97 -2.33
N TYR A 157 -0.23 -2.38 -1.98
CA TYR A 157 -1.53 -2.79 -2.50
C TYR A 157 -1.67 -2.47 -3.99
N GLY A 158 -1.20 -1.32 -4.46
CA GLY A 158 -1.27 -0.97 -5.88
C GLY A 158 -0.42 -1.91 -6.74
N LEU A 159 0.81 -2.20 -6.31
CA LEU A 159 1.65 -3.16 -7.02
C LEU A 159 1.04 -4.57 -7.00
N ALA A 160 0.47 -5.00 -5.88
CA ALA A 160 -0.21 -6.29 -5.79
C ALA A 160 -1.41 -6.37 -6.74
N LEU A 161 -2.25 -5.35 -6.80
CA LEU A 161 -3.38 -5.32 -7.72
C LEU A 161 -2.91 -5.35 -9.18
N TYR A 162 -1.89 -4.55 -9.51
CA TYR A 162 -1.30 -4.54 -10.85
C TYR A 162 -0.85 -5.94 -11.28
N GLU A 163 -0.07 -6.63 -10.45
CA GLU A 163 0.43 -7.98 -10.77
C GLU A 163 -0.72 -8.99 -10.95
N ASN A 164 -1.75 -8.94 -10.10
CA ASN A 164 -2.90 -9.84 -10.20
C ASN A 164 -3.76 -9.55 -11.44
N CYS A 165 -3.84 -8.29 -11.88
CA CYS A 165 -4.67 -7.89 -13.03
C CYS A 165 -3.94 -7.97 -14.37
N ILE A 166 -2.64 -7.71 -14.45
CA ILE A 166 -1.93 -7.51 -15.73
C ILE A 166 -1.94 -8.75 -16.65
N ARG A 167 -2.03 -9.96 -16.08
CA ARG A 167 -2.20 -11.20 -16.86
C ARG A 167 -3.49 -11.20 -17.69
N TYR A 168 -4.51 -10.49 -17.23
CA TYR A 168 -5.81 -10.38 -17.89
C TYR A 168 -5.87 -9.20 -18.86
N GLN A 169 -4.79 -8.48 -19.16
CA GLN A 169 -4.84 -7.28 -20.03
C GLN A 169 -5.36 -7.52 -21.46
N ARG A 170 -5.29 -8.77 -21.95
CA ARG A 170 -5.86 -9.17 -23.25
C ARG A 170 -7.31 -9.66 -23.14
N LEU A 171 -7.78 -9.81 -21.91
CA LEU A 171 -9.14 -10.14 -21.56
C LEU A 171 -9.82 -8.86 -21.05
N SER A 172 -11.15 -8.78 -21.13
CA SER A 172 -11.88 -7.61 -20.66
C SER A 172 -12.09 -7.60 -19.14
N GLN A 173 -11.83 -8.71 -18.45
CA GLN A 173 -12.09 -8.85 -17.02
C GLN A 173 -11.30 -10.00 -16.37
N THR A 174 -11.14 -9.91 -15.05
CA THR A 174 -10.70 -11.02 -14.19
C THR A 174 -11.87 -11.98 -13.92
N PRO A 175 -11.60 -13.22 -13.48
CA PRO A 175 -12.63 -14.05 -12.85
C PRO A 175 -13.15 -13.38 -11.56
N TRP A 176 -14.28 -13.90 -11.07
CA TRP A 176 -14.77 -13.56 -9.74
C TRP A 176 -13.90 -14.20 -8.67
N PHE A 177 -13.37 -13.38 -7.76
CA PHE A 177 -12.65 -13.84 -6.59
C PHE A 177 -13.56 -13.75 -5.37
N PRO A 178 -13.64 -14.81 -4.54
CA PRO A 178 -14.13 -14.70 -3.18
C PRO A 178 -13.38 -13.58 -2.43
N LEU A 179 -14.11 -12.77 -1.65
CA LEU A 179 -13.53 -11.57 -1.03
C LEU A 179 -12.36 -11.91 -0.08
N ASP A 180 -12.44 -13.03 0.63
CA ASP A 180 -11.39 -13.55 1.51
C ASP A 180 -10.13 -13.95 0.72
N VAL A 181 -10.29 -14.63 -0.42
CA VAL A 181 -9.20 -14.97 -1.33
C VAL A 181 -8.56 -13.70 -1.88
N PHE A 182 -9.36 -12.73 -2.30
CA PHE A 182 -8.84 -11.46 -2.81
C PHE A 182 -8.08 -10.66 -1.74
N ARG A 183 -8.57 -10.64 -0.49
CA ARG A 183 -7.82 -10.04 0.64
C ARG A 183 -6.45 -10.69 0.83
N LYS A 184 -6.39 -12.02 0.73
CA LYS A 184 -5.11 -12.74 0.75
C LYS A 184 -4.23 -12.31 -0.41
N LEU A 185 -4.72 -12.25 -1.65
CA LEU A 185 -3.92 -11.81 -2.82
C LEU A 185 -3.35 -10.38 -2.67
N MET A 186 -4.10 -9.52 -1.97
CA MET A 186 -3.69 -8.14 -1.67
C MET A 186 -2.76 -8.01 -0.46
N GLY A 187 -2.40 -9.11 0.22
CA GLY A 187 -1.54 -9.07 1.41
C GLY A 187 -2.21 -8.56 2.69
N VAL A 188 -3.54 -8.61 2.75
CA VAL A 188 -4.31 -8.22 3.93
C VAL A 188 -4.49 -9.43 4.84
N LEU A 189 -3.53 -9.62 5.76
CA LEU A 189 -3.51 -10.71 6.73
C LEU A 189 -4.13 -10.33 8.08
N GLY A 190 -4.45 -11.34 8.90
CA GLY A 190 -4.67 -11.18 10.35
C GLY A 190 -5.90 -10.36 10.72
N GLY A 191 -7.00 -10.48 9.98
CA GLY A 191 -8.25 -9.77 10.30
C GLY A 191 -8.21 -8.26 10.09
N LYS A 192 -7.18 -7.71 9.44
CA LYS A 192 -7.15 -6.28 9.11
C LYS A 192 -8.28 -5.90 8.16
N TYR A 193 -8.86 -4.73 8.40
CA TYR A 193 -9.96 -4.17 7.61
C TYR A 193 -11.14 -5.15 7.48
N THR A 194 -11.57 -5.76 8.58
CA THR A 194 -12.69 -6.73 8.60
C THR A 194 -13.92 -6.21 7.87
N SER A 195 -14.27 -4.95 8.11
CA SER A 195 -15.36 -4.29 7.40
C SER A 195 -15.01 -4.07 5.92
N PHE A 196 -15.97 -4.33 5.02
CA PHE A 196 -15.77 -4.05 3.60
C PHE A 196 -15.55 -2.55 3.35
N LYS A 197 -16.14 -1.67 4.17
CA LYS A 197 -15.96 -0.22 4.08
C LYS A 197 -14.50 0.18 4.27
N ASP A 198 -13.84 -0.36 5.30
CA ASP A 198 -12.43 -0.08 5.56
C ASP A 198 -11.52 -0.69 4.51
N PHE A 199 -11.82 -1.92 4.09
CA PHE A 199 -11.08 -2.56 3.00
C PHE A 199 -11.17 -1.75 1.70
N LYS A 200 -12.38 -1.29 1.36
CA LYS A 200 -12.60 -0.44 0.20
C LYS A 200 -11.79 0.84 0.28
N LYS A 201 -11.85 1.55 1.43
CA LYS A 201 -11.18 2.84 1.62
C LYS A 201 -9.66 2.71 1.64
N ARG A 202 -9.12 1.77 2.42
CA ARG A 202 -7.68 1.69 2.76
C ARG A 202 -6.87 0.75 1.85
N VAL A 203 -7.54 -0.11 1.08
CA VAL A 203 -6.87 -1.09 0.20
C VAL A 203 -7.33 -0.92 -1.24
N LEU A 204 -8.62 -1.18 -1.51
CA LEU A 204 -9.13 -1.26 -2.87
C LEU A 204 -8.99 0.06 -3.63
N ASN A 205 -9.50 1.17 -3.07
CA ASN A 205 -9.48 2.47 -3.73
C ASN A 205 -8.05 2.97 -3.94
N ILE A 206 -7.17 2.77 -2.96
CA ILE A 206 -5.74 3.15 -3.07
C ILE A 206 -5.09 2.37 -4.21
N ALA A 207 -5.29 1.05 -4.24
CA ALA A 207 -4.72 0.20 -5.26
C ALA A 207 -5.26 0.52 -6.67
N VAL A 208 -6.58 0.65 -6.82
CA VAL A 208 -7.24 0.98 -8.10
C VAL A 208 -6.75 2.32 -8.62
N ASN A 209 -6.71 3.36 -7.77
CA ASN A 209 -6.25 4.67 -8.16
C ASN A 209 -4.79 4.64 -8.63
N GLU A 210 -3.93 3.93 -7.90
CA GLU A 210 -2.51 3.85 -8.25
C GLU A 210 -2.28 3.06 -9.55
N VAL A 211 -2.94 1.93 -9.74
CA VAL A 211 -2.88 1.15 -10.99
C VAL A 211 -3.35 1.99 -12.17
N ASN A 212 -4.48 2.68 -12.01
CA ASN A 212 -5.02 3.54 -13.05
C ASN A 212 -4.07 4.69 -13.35
N ASN A 213 -3.43 5.32 -12.36
CA ASN A 213 -2.55 6.45 -12.60
C ASN A 213 -1.20 6.07 -13.22
N LEU A 214 -0.64 4.91 -12.85
CA LEU A 214 0.74 4.57 -13.20
C LEU A 214 0.87 3.60 -14.37
N SER A 215 -0.16 2.79 -14.63
CA SER A 215 -0.09 1.71 -15.61
C SER A 215 -0.93 1.98 -16.86
N GLN A 216 -0.73 1.14 -17.87
CA GLN A 216 -1.44 1.23 -19.14
C GLN A 216 -2.78 0.49 -19.14
N ILE A 217 -3.06 -0.22 -18.04
CA ILE A 217 -4.36 -0.82 -17.82
C ILE A 217 -5.19 0.12 -16.95
N GLN A 218 -6.46 0.22 -17.27
CA GLN A 218 -7.46 0.79 -16.40
C GLN A 218 -8.25 -0.35 -15.78
N VAL A 219 -8.27 -0.40 -14.46
CA VAL A 219 -9.01 -1.39 -13.68
C VAL A 219 -10.22 -0.73 -13.04
N LEU A 220 -11.37 -1.38 -13.17
CA LEU A 220 -12.62 -0.97 -12.54
C LEU A 220 -13.17 -2.12 -11.70
N PRO A 221 -13.31 -1.96 -10.38
CA PRO A 221 -13.82 -3.03 -9.52
C PRO A 221 -15.32 -3.23 -9.69
N GLU A 222 -15.75 -4.47 -9.82
CA GLU A 222 -17.14 -4.90 -9.74
C GLU A 222 -17.33 -5.85 -8.56
N ILE A 223 -18.46 -5.70 -7.87
CA ILE A 223 -18.69 -6.33 -6.58
C ILE A 223 -20.01 -7.10 -6.63
N GLU A 224 -19.98 -8.36 -6.20
CA GLU A 224 -21.16 -9.19 -6.01
C GLU A 224 -21.59 -9.14 -4.53
N ARG A 225 -22.91 -9.01 -4.31
CA ARG A 225 -23.51 -9.00 -2.98
C ARG A 225 -24.50 -10.14 -2.81
N GLN A 226 -24.50 -10.74 -1.63
CA GLN A 226 -25.53 -11.67 -1.18
C GLN A 226 -25.99 -11.25 0.22
N ASN A 227 -27.30 -11.14 0.44
CA ASN A 227 -27.88 -10.68 1.71
C ASN A 227 -27.20 -9.39 2.23
N GLN A 228 -27.02 -8.41 1.33
CA GLN A 228 -26.37 -7.11 1.57
C GLN A 228 -24.85 -7.16 1.87
N LYS A 229 -24.27 -8.34 2.11
CA LYS A 229 -22.83 -8.53 2.31
C LYS A 229 -22.10 -8.70 0.98
N VAL A 230 -20.92 -8.12 0.87
CA VAL A 230 -20.04 -8.30 -0.29
C VAL A 230 -19.39 -9.68 -0.20
N THR A 231 -19.62 -10.53 -1.19
CA THR A 231 -19.11 -11.91 -1.23
C THR A 231 -17.98 -12.09 -2.22
N LYS A 232 -18.07 -11.47 -3.40
CA LYS A 232 -17.05 -11.59 -4.45
C LYS A 232 -16.70 -10.24 -5.07
N ILE A 233 -15.52 -10.19 -5.67
CA ILE A 233 -15.02 -9.04 -6.42
C ILE A 233 -14.36 -9.51 -7.72
N ARG A 234 -14.53 -8.75 -8.79
CA ARG A 234 -13.76 -8.88 -10.03
C ARG A 234 -13.33 -7.51 -10.51
N PHE A 235 -12.47 -7.46 -11.51
CA PHE A 235 -12.04 -6.22 -12.13
C PHE A 235 -12.31 -6.29 -13.63
N LYS A 236 -12.93 -5.24 -14.18
CA LYS A 236 -12.93 -4.97 -15.62
C LYS A 236 -11.63 -4.28 -15.99
N LEU A 237 -11.05 -4.69 -17.11
CA LEU A 237 -9.80 -4.16 -17.64
C LEU A 237 -10.06 -3.49 -18.98
N ASN A 238 -9.65 -2.23 -19.08
CA ASN A 238 -9.59 -1.50 -20.34
C ASN A 238 -8.15 -1.10 -20.62
N LYS A 239 -7.75 -1.13 -21.88
CA LYS A 239 -6.44 -0.59 -22.28
C LYS A 239 -6.55 0.93 -22.33
N LYS A 240 -5.67 1.63 -21.62
CA LYS A 240 -5.51 3.06 -21.81
C LYS A 240 -4.89 3.29 -23.19
N HIS A 241 -5.60 3.97 -24.07
CA HIS A 241 -5.02 4.51 -25.30
C HIS A 241 -4.09 5.68 -24.91
N LEU A 242 -2.86 5.35 -24.49
CA LEU A 242 -1.83 6.33 -24.12
C LEU A 242 -1.39 7.23 -25.29
N ALA A 243 -1.62 6.77 -26.54
CA ALA A 243 -1.20 7.49 -27.73
C ALA A 243 -1.91 8.84 -27.94
N SER A 244 -3.11 9.05 -27.39
CA SER A 244 -3.84 10.32 -27.54
C SER A 244 -3.46 11.33 -26.44
N SER A 245 -3.37 10.90 -25.18
CA SER A 245 -3.12 11.82 -24.07
C SER A 245 -1.72 12.44 -24.07
N GLU A 246 -0.68 11.67 -24.43
CA GLU A 246 0.70 12.19 -24.50
C GLU A 246 0.94 13.05 -25.74
N LYS A 247 0.33 12.72 -26.89
CA LYS A 247 0.35 13.59 -28.07
C LYS A 247 -0.36 14.90 -27.81
N ILE A 248 -1.54 14.86 -27.21
CA ILE A 248 -2.32 16.06 -26.89
C ILE A 248 -1.55 16.93 -25.89
N SER A 249 -0.97 16.35 -24.83
CA SER A 249 -0.17 17.14 -23.88
C SER A 249 1.09 17.74 -24.51
N ASN A 250 1.75 17.02 -25.41
CA ASN A 250 2.95 17.53 -26.10
C ASN A 250 2.60 18.62 -27.12
N LEU A 251 1.48 18.49 -27.85
CA LEU A 251 0.97 19.53 -28.74
C LEU A 251 0.58 20.79 -27.97
N ILE A 252 -0.14 20.63 -26.86
CA ILE A 252 -0.59 21.71 -25.98
C ILE A 252 0.60 22.46 -25.32
N ASN A 253 1.69 21.76 -25.04
CA ASN A 253 2.91 22.37 -24.50
C ASN A 253 3.72 23.08 -25.60
N ALA A 254 3.82 22.48 -26.78
CA ALA A 254 4.47 23.11 -27.94
C ALA A 254 3.78 24.41 -28.36
N GLU A 255 2.44 24.44 -28.37
CA GLU A 255 1.65 25.64 -28.67
C GLU A 255 1.89 26.77 -27.66
N LEU A 256 2.02 26.43 -26.37
CA LEU A 256 2.32 27.42 -25.33
C LEU A 256 3.75 27.95 -25.46
N GLU A 257 4.74 27.09 -25.69
CA GLU A 257 6.13 27.49 -25.91
C GLU A 257 6.27 28.37 -27.16
N GLU A 258 5.54 28.05 -28.23
CA GLU A 258 5.47 28.87 -29.44
C GLU A 258 4.86 30.25 -29.15
N THR A 259 3.77 30.30 -28.39
CA THR A 259 3.14 31.58 -27.98
C THR A 259 4.08 32.43 -27.12
N LEU A 260 4.77 31.81 -26.15
CA LEU A 260 5.75 32.49 -25.30
C LEU A 260 6.95 33.04 -26.10
N THR A 261 7.34 32.33 -27.16
CA THR A 261 8.45 32.74 -28.03
C THR A 261 8.02 33.81 -29.04
N ASN A 262 6.92 33.60 -29.75
CA ASN A 262 6.50 34.45 -30.88
C ASN A 262 5.73 35.69 -30.43
N THR A 263 4.90 35.58 -29.39
CA THR A 263 4.04 36.68 -28.93
C THR A 263 4.68 37.48 -27.80
N PHE A 264 5.38 36.82 -26.88
CA PHE A 264 6.01 37.47 -25.72
C PHE A 264 7.53 37.66 -25.88
N SER A 265 8.12 37.19 -26.98
CA SER A 265 9.55 37.34 -27.30
C SER A 265 10.49 36.86 -26.18
N LEU A 266 10.12 35.78 -25.49
CA LEU A 266 10.92 35.20 -24.41
C LEU A 266 12.02 34.30 -24.97
N SER A 267 13.20 34.32 -24.33
CA SER A 267 14.29 33.42 -24.70
C SER A 267 14.02 31.99 -24.20
N PRO A 268 14.56 30.95 -24.87
CA PRO A 268 14.37 29.55 -24.46
C PRO A 268 14.82 29.26 -23.03
N LEU A 269 15.87 29.93 -22.56
CA LEU A 269 16.35 29.82 -21.18
C LEU A 269 15.32 30.35 -20.19
N LEU A 270 14.71 31.49 -20.49
CA LEU A 270 13.74 32.12 -19.60
C LEU A 270 12.38 31.38 -19.60
N ILE A 271 11.98 30.81 -20.74
CA ILE A 271 10.82 29.90 -20.82
C ILE A 271 11.04 28.67 -19.93
N ARG A 272 12.23 28.07 -20.01
CA ARG A 272 12.60 26.94 -19.15
C ARG A 272 12.51 27.32 -17.67
N ASP A 273 13.05 28.47 -17.29
CA ASP A 273 12.99 28.93 -15.89
C ASP A 273 11.53 29.14 -15.44
N LEU A 274 10.69 29.76 -16.26
CA LEU A 274 9.25 29.94 -15.97
C LEU A 274 8.52 28.61 -15.81
N LEU A 275 8.78 27.62 -16.68
CA LEU A 275 8.18 26.28 -16.61
C LEU A 275 8.63 25.50 -15.37
N THR A 276 9.81 25.80 -14.83
CA THR A 276 10.27 25.24 -13.55
C THR A 276 9.61 25.92 -12.35
N GLU A 277 9.43 27.24 -12.40
CA GLU A 277 8.95 28.06 -11.29
C GLU A 277 7.41 28.00 -11.13
N TYR A 278 6.68 28.01 -12.24
CA TYR A 278 5.21 28.09 -12.27
C TYR A 278 4.56 26.84 -12.87
N ASP A 279 3.24 26.67 -12.66
CA ASP A 279 2.47 25.61 -13.31
C ASP A 279 2.07 26.00 -14.74
N ILE A 280 2.08 25.04 -15.67
CA ILE A 280 1.78 25.25 -17.09
C ILE A 280 0.37 25.82 -17.26
N ALA A 281 -0.59 25.32 -16.49
CA ALA A 281 -1.96 25.82 -16.50
C ALA A 281 -2.06 27.29 -16.08
N PHE A 282 -1.25 27.70 -15.11
CA PHE A 282 -1.22 29.07 -14.60
C PHE A 282 -0.56 30.05 -15.58
N ILE A 283 0.55 29.64 -16.21
CA ILE A 283 1.19 30.42 -17.27
C ILE A 283 0.20 30.63 -18.43
N ARG A 284 -0.49 29.56 -18.85
CA ARG A 284 -1.50 29.63 -19.93
C ARG A 284 -2.66 30.55 -19.57
N GLU A 285 -3.17 30.48 -18.35
CA GLU A 285 -4.23 31.38 -17.87
C GLU A 285 -3.81 32.84 -17.99
N LYS A 286 -2.60 33.19 -17.53
CA LYS A 286 -2.08 34.57 -17.61
C LYS A 286 -1.80 35.03 -19.03
N VAL A 287 -1.23 34.16 -19.85
CA VAL A 287 -1.04 34.41 -21.29
C VAL A 287 -2.38 34.73 -21.95
N ASN A 288 -3.42 33.94 -21.70
CA ASN A 288 -4.75 34.15 -22.26
C ASN A 288 -5.41 35.45 -21.75
N ILE A 289 -5.25 35.79 -20.47
CA ILE A 289 -5.75 37.06 -19.93
C ILE A 289 -5.09 38.25 -20.63
N ILE A 290 -3.78 38.20 -20.83
CA ILE A 290 -3.03 39.29 -21.47
C ILE A 290 -3.41 39.41 -22.94
N ILE A 291 -3.42 38.31 -23.69
CA ILE A 291 -3.78 38.31 -25.12
C ILE A 291 -5.20 38.84 -25.34
N ASN A 292 -6.15 38.49 -24.46
CA ASN A 292 -7.55 38.94 -24.58
C ASN A 292 -7.80 40.33 -23.96
N SER A 293 -6.78 41.02 -23.45
CA SER A 293 -6.95 42.36 -22.89
C SER A 293 -7.00 43.44 -23.99
N SER A 294 -7.84 44.46 -23.81
CA SER A 294 -7.92 45.61 -24.74
C SER A 294 -6.58 46.33 -24.89
N SER A 295 -5.80 46.40 -23.80
CA SER A 295 -4.47 47.02 -23.81
C SER A 295 -3.45 46.27 -24.69
N PHE A 296 -3.57 44.95 -24.79
CA PHE A 296 -2.74 44.14 -25.69
C PHE A 296 -3.19 44.28 -27.15
N GLN A 297 -4.51 44.18 -27.41
CA GLN A 297 -5.09 44.30 -28.75
C GLN A 297 -4.85 45.68 -29.38
N GLU A 298 -4.82 46.73 -28.56
CA GLU A 298 -4.52 48.11 -28.99
C GLU A 298 -3.02 48.43 -29.03
N GLY A 299 -2.14 47.45 -28.76
CA GLY A 299 -0.67 47.64 -28.81
C GLY A 299 -0.11 48.58 -27.75
N LYS A 300 -0.84 48.84 -26.66
CA LYS A 300 -0.47 49.82 -25.63
C LYS A 300 0.56 49.29 -24.61
N ILE A 301 0.81 47.98 -24.60
CA ILE A 301 1.75 47.33 -23.66
C ILE A 301 3.18 47.40 -24.19
N ARG A 302 4.03 48.20 -23.54
CA ARG A 302 5.46 48.28 -23.83
C ARG A 302 6.21 47.18 -23.07
N GLY A 303 6.97 46.35 -23.79
CA GLY A 303 7.77 45.26 -23.19
C GLY A 303 6.93 44.09 -22.68
N LEU A 304 6.31 43.35 -23.62
CA LEU A 304 5.41 42.22 -23.34
C LEU A 304 6.04 41.14 -22.45
N SER A 305 7.33 40.85 -22.63
CA SER A 305 8.08 39.91 -21.80
C SER A 305 8.10 40.32 -20.33
N GLY A 306 8.47 41.57 -20.06
CA GLY A 306 8.50 42.14 -18.70
C GLY A 306 7.11 42.19 -18.08
N TYR A 307 6.08 42.53 -18.88
CA TYR A 307 4.70 42.57 -18.43
C TYR A 307 4.16 41.20 -18.02
N LEU A 308 4.45 40.14 -18.77
CA LEU A 308 4.06 38.77 -18.41
C LEU A 308 4.77 38.31 -17.13
N ILE A 309 6.08 38.55 -17.00
CA ILE A 309 6.86 38.18 -15.81
C ILE A 309 6.36 38.92 -14.58
N ASP A 310 6.06 40.22 -14.72
CA ASP A 310 5.52 41.06 -13.65
C ASP A 310 4.11 40.58 -13.24
N SER A 311 3.26 40.21 -14.20
CA SER A 311 1.93 39.62 -13.97
C SER A 311 2.01 38.28 -13.24
N LEU A 312 2.99 37.43 -13.57
CA LEU A 312 3.22 36.16 -12.88
C LEU A 312 3.70 36.35 -11.44
N ARG A 313 4.56 37.36 -11.20
CA ARG A 313 5.13 37.66 -9.88
C ARG A 313 4.16 38.40 -8.95
N LYS A 314 3.38 39.34 -9.47
CA LYS A 314 2.45 40.19 -8.68
C LYS A 314 1.19 39.48 -8.19
N ASP A 315 0.87 38.31 -8.75
CA ASP A 315 -0.34 37.56 -8.38
C ASP A 315 -0.15 36.68 -7.11
N TYR A 316 0.99 36.79 -6.42
CA TYR A 316 1.30 36.19 -5.10
C TYR A 316 0.75 34.77 -4.88
N LYS A 317 0.78 33.91 -5.91
CA LYS A 317 0.49 32.50 -5.75
C LYS A 317 1.76 31.85 -5.22
N ALA A 318 1.68 31.26 -4.02
CA ALA A 318 2.79 30.54 -3.42
C ALA A 318 3.38 29.54 -4.42
N SER A 319 4.69 29.65 -4.66
CA SER A 319 5.52 28.75 -5.47
C SER A 319 5.12 27.27 -5.29
N LYS A 320 5.34 26.46 -6.33
CA LYS A 320 5.22 24.99 -6.26
C LYS A 320 5.92 24.43 -5.02
N SER A 321 7.04 25.02 -4.57
CA SER A 321 7.75 24.58 -3.36
C SER A 321 6.96 24.85 -2.07
N SER A 322 6.28 25.98 -1.94
CA SER A 322 5.52 26.33 -0.73
C SER A 322 4.17 25.60 -0.66
N GLN A 323 3.49 25.36 -1.79
CA GLN A 323 2.28 24.52 -1.78
C GLN A 323 2.60 23.04 -1.52
N MET A 324 3.73 22.52 -2.03
CA MET A 324 4.18 21.17 -1.72
C MET A 324 4.58 21.06 -0.25
N LEU A 325 5.32 22.02 0.31
CA LEU A 325 5.66 22.05 1.75
C LEU A 325 4.43 22.18 2.66
N ILE A 326 3.44 22.99 2.29
CA ILE A 326 2.19 23.13 3.06
C ILE A 326 1.35 21.85 2.96
N SER A 327 1.27 21.24 1.78
CA SER A 327 0.54 19.97 1.60
C SER A 327 1.25 18.79 2.27
N GLU A 328 2.58 18.74 2.23
CA GLU A 328 3.42 17.78 2.94
C GLU A 328 3.34 17.98 4.45
N ALA A 329 3.40 19.21 4.96
CA ALA A 329 3.23 19.51 6.37
C ALA A 329 1.81 19.16 6.86
N ARG A 330 0.78 19.44 6.04
CA ARG A 330 -0.60 19.07 6.35
C ARG A 330 -0.83 17.56 6.29
N MET A 331 -0.18 16.86 5.36
CA MET A 331 -0.21 15.39 5.27
C MET A 331 0.57 14.76 6.42
N LYS A 332 1.74 15.29 6.77
CA LYS A 332 2.55 14.85 7.90
C LYS A 332 1.81 15.04 9.21
N ARG A 333 1.18 16.21 9.43
CA ARG A 333 0.32 16.48 10.59
C ARG A 333 -0.88 15.53 10.66
N LYS A 334 -1.55 15.25 9.53
CA LYS A 334 -2.63 14.24 9.47
C LYS A 334 -2.13 12.83 9.79
N LEU A 335 -0.96 12.45 9.29
CA LEU A 335 -0.35 11.15 9.56
C LEU A 335 0.11 11.04 11.02
N GLU A 336 0.61 12.11 11.62
CA GLU A 336 0.96 12.19 13.03
C GLU A 336 -0.28 12.12 13.93
N GLU A 337 -1.35 12.85 13.58
CA GLU A 337 -2.65 12.77 14.28
C GLU A 337 -3.29 11.36 14.16
N GLU A 338 -3.20 10.71 13.00
CA GLU A 338 -3.67 9.33 12.81
C GLU A 338 -2.79 8.33 13.57
N ALA A 339 -1.47 8.51 13.58
CA ALA A 339 -0.54 7.67 14.32
C ALA A 339 -0.73 7.81 15.84
N GLU A 340 -1.00 9.01 16.34
CA GLU A 340 -1.24 9.23 17.77
C GLU A 340 -2.58 8.62 18.21
N LYS A 341 -3.63 8.75 17.39
CA LYS A 341 -4.89 8.03 17.63
C LYS A 341 -4.70 6.51 17.66
N GLU A 342 -3.88 5.97 16.75
CA GLU A 342 -3.59 4.54 16.74
C GLU A 342 -2.76 4.11 17.95
N ARG A 343 -1.83 4.95 18.43
CA ARG A 343 -1.07 4.70 19.68
C ARG A 343 -1.98 4.72 20.90
N GLU A 344 -2.87 5.70 21.02
CA GLU A 344 -3.86 5.76 22.10
C GLU A 344 -4.77 4.54 22.10
N GLU A 345 -5.28 4.14 20.93
CA GLU A 345 -6.14 2.95 20.80
C GLU A 345 -5.40 1.68 21.22
N ARG A 346 -4.12 1.53 20.83
CA ARG A 346 -3.27 0.41 21.29
C ARG A 346 -3.06 0.45 22.80
N ARG A 347 -2.81 1.62 23.39
CA ARG A 347 -2.68 1.78 24.85
C ARG A 347 -3.98 1.37 25.57
N ARG A 348 -5.14 1.81 25.10
CA ARG A 348 -6.45 1.41 25.66
C ARG A 348 -6.67 -0.09 25.57
N ASN A 349 -6.41 -0.69 24.40
CA ASN A 349 -6.57 -2.15 24.21
C ASN A 349 -5.63 -2.97 25.12
N ARG A 350 -4.38 -2.50 25.33
CA ARG A 350 -3.45 -3.14 26.28
C ARG A 350 -3.98 -3.07 27.71
N TYR A 351 -4.50 -1.91 28.13
CA TYR A 351 -5.07 -1.73 29.46
C TYR A 351 -6.34 -2.56 29.67
N GLU A 352 -7.26 -2.59 28.71
CA GLU A 352 -8.46 -3.43 28.79
C GLU A 352 -8.11 -4.91 28.94
N LYS A 353 -7.09 -5.38 28.20
CA LYS A 353 -6.58 -6.74 28.33
C LYS A 353 -6.00 -6.99 29.72
N TYR A 354 -5.17 -6.08 30.24
CA TYR A 354 -4.63 -6.17 31.59
C TYR A 354 -5.72 -6.31 32.66
N VAL A 355 -6.75 -5.45 32.60
CA VAL A 355 -7.88 -5.48 33.54
C VAL A 355 -8.63 -6.82 33.43
N LYS A 356 -8.88 -7.29 32.21
CA LYS A 356 -9.56 -8.56 31.97
C LYS A 356 -8.77 -9.76 32.51
N ASP A 357 -7.46 -9.78 32.32
CA ASP A 357 -6.58 -10.85 32.79
C ASP A 357 -6.54 -10.88 34.33
N LYS A 358 -6.51 -9.72 34.99
CA LYS A 358 -6.63 -9.60 36.46
C LYS A 358 -7.96 -10.17 36.98
N ILE A 359 -9.08 -9.78 36.38
CA ILE A 359 -10.42 -10.24 36.76
C ILE A 359 -10.53 -11.76 36.56
N ASN A 360 -10.10 -12.28 35.41
CA ASN A 360 -10.14 -13.71 35.14
C ASN A 360 -9.32 -14.50 36.16
N LYS A 361 -8.10 -14.03 36.47
CA LYS A 361 -7.23 -14.67 37.46
C LYS A 361 -7.87 -14.72 38.85
N TYR A 362 -8.57 -13.65 39.25
CA TYR A 362 -9.33 -13.64 40.50
C TYR A 362 -10.46 -14.68 40.47
N ILE A 363 -11.29 -14.68 39.43
CA ILE A 363 -12.43 -15.62 39.32
C ILE A 363 -11.96 -17.08 39.34
N THR A 364 -10.81 -17.40 38.72
CA THR A 364 -10.27 -18.76 38.71
C THR A 364 -9.76 -19.24 40.06
N LEU A 365 -9.42 -18.32 40.97
CA LEU A 365 -8.93 -18.65 42.32
C LEU A 365 -10.07 -18.88 43.32
N LEU A 366 -11.30 -18.51 42.97
CA LEU A 366 -12.47 -18.70 43.81
C LEU A 366 -12.90 -20.17 43.82
N THR A 367 -13.31 -20.64 45.01
CA THR A 367 -14.05 -21.90 45.18
C THR A 367 -15.45 -21.79 44.56
N ASP A 368 -16.11 -22.92 44.35
CA ASP A 368 -17.44 -22.92 43.72
C ASP A 368 -18.49 -22.22 44.59
N ALA A 369 -18.42 -22.36 45.92
CA ALA A 369 -19.28 -21.63 46.85
C ALA A 369 -19.06 -20.10 46.78
N GLU A 370 -17.82 -19.65 46.62
CA GLU A 370 -17.51 -18.21 46.48
C GLU A 370 -17.94 -17.65 45.13
N LYS A 371 -17.87 -18.45 44.05
CA LYS A 371 -18.40 -18.07 42.74
C LYS A 371 -19.91 -17.91 42.78
N ASP A 372 -20.61 -18.83 43.43
CA ASP A 372 -22.06 -18.76 43.57
C ASP A 372 -22.48 -17.51 44.37
N ALA A 373 -21.78 -17.21 45.48
CA ALA A 373 -21.98 -15.98 46.23
C ALA A 373 -21.72 -14.72 45.38
N LEU A 374 -20.67 -14.72 44.56
CA LEU A 374 -20.35 -13.60 43.67
C LEU A 374 -21.43 -13.37 42.59
N VAL A 375 -22.02 -14.45 42.06
CA VAL A 375 -23.14 -14.37 41.11
C VAL A 375 -24.39 -13.86 41.80
N MET A 376 -24.67 -14.29 43.04
CA MET A 376 -25.78 -13.77 43.84
C MET A 376 -25.64 -12.27 44.09
N ASP A 377 -24.45 -11.79 44.49
CA ASP A 377 -24.19 -10.36 44.67
C ASP A 377 -24.45 -9.57 43.38
N PHE A 378 -24.00 -10.10 42.23
CA PHE A 378 -24.24 -9.50 40.93
C PHE A 378 -25.73 -9.44 40.55
N GLU A 379 -26.49 -10.48 40.86
CA GLU A 379 -27.94 -10.49 40.63
C GLU A 379 -28.68 -9.44 41.47
N VAL A 380 -28.25 -9.22 42.71
CA VAL A 380 -28.81 -8.17 43.58
C VAL A 380 -28.55 -6.79 42.97
N GLU A 381 -27.33 -6.54 42.50
CA GLU A 381 -26.95 -5.26 41.87
C GLU A 381 -27.68 -5.02 40.54
N LEU A 382 -27.87 -6.07 39.73
CA LEU A 382 -28.67 -5.99 38.51
C LEU A 382 -30.14 -5.63 38.78
N LYS A 383 -30.70 -6.08 39.91
CA LYS A 383 -32.09 -5.81 40.31
C LYS A 383 -32.26 -4.43 40.95
N SER A 384 -31.29 -3.98 41.74
CA SER A 384 -31.36 -2.71 42.50
C SER A 384 -31.19 -1.48 41.60
N ASN A 385 -30.33 -1.57 40.59
CA ASN A 385 -29.94 -0.41 39.79
C ASN A 385 -30.89 -0.22 38.58
N LYS A 386 -31.67 0.87 38.58
CA LYS A 386 -32.63 1.20 37.49
C LYS A 386 -31.97 1.29 36.12
N SER A 387 -30.69 1.63 36.05
CA SER A 387 -29.88 1.71 34.82
C SER A 387 -29.59 0.33 34.21
N ASN A 388 -29.70 -0.75 35.01
CA ASN A 388 -29.36 -2.11 34.62
C ASN A 388 -30.55 -2.94 34.11
N LYS A 389 -31.74 -2.34 33.95
CA LYS A 389 -32.96 -3.05 33.48
C LYS A 389 -32.75 -3.85 32.19
N VAL A 390 -31.98 -3.32 31.24
CA VAL A 390 -31.67 -3.98 29.97
C VAL A 390 -30.77 -5.20 30.20
N PHE A 391 -29.73 -5.06 31.01
CA PHE A 391 -28.82 -6.15 31.36
C PHE A 391 -29.50 -7.25 32.17
N TYR A 392 -30.41 -6.89 33.08
CA TYR A 392 -31.21 -7.84 33.85
C TYR A 392 -32.14 -8.67 32.96
N SER A 393 -32.78 -8.05 31.96
CA SER A 393 -33.58 -8.76 30.96
C SER A 393 -32.73 -9.75 30.14
N TRP A 394 -31.54 -9.32 29.69
CA TRP A 394 -30.61 -10.20 28.97
C TRP A 394 -30.09 -11.35 29.83
N TYR A 395 -29.80 -11.10 31.10
CA TYR A 395 -29.38 -12.13 32.05
C TYR A 395 -30.49 -13.15 32.29
N LYS A 396 -31.75 -12.73 32.47
CA LYS A 396 -32.87 -13.68 32.60
C LYS A 396 -33.07 -14.56 31.37
N LYS A 397 -32.82 -14.03 30.17
CA LYS A 397 -33.07 -14.74 28.91
C LYS A 397 -31.92 -15.69 28.54
N ASN A 398 -30.69 -15.24 28.69
CA ASN A 398 -29.51 -15.92 28.13
C ASN A 398 -28.40 -16.16 29.17
N GLY A 399 -28.61 -15.77 30.43
CA GLY A 399 -27.60 -15.86 31.49
C GLY A 399 -26.28 -15.20 31.11
N PHE A 400 -25.19 -15.87 31.46
CA PHE A 400 -23.85 -15.46 31.08
C PHE A 400 -23.50 -15.75 29.61
N GLU A 401 -24.35 -16.36 28.77
CA GLU A 401 -24.01 -16.54 27.35
C GLU A 401 -24.03 -15.22 26.57
N HIS A 402 -24.78 -14.22 27.06
CA HIS A 402 -24.87 -12.92 26.42
C HIS A 402 -23.60 -12.07 26.65
N VAL A 403 -22.97 -11.62 25.56
CA VAL A 403 -21.71 -10.84 25.60
C VAL A 403 -21.83 -9.58 26.45
N GLY A 404 -22.96 -8.86 26.34
CA GLY A 404 -23.21 -7.65 27.15
C GLY A 404 -23.36 -7.95 28.64
N VAL A 405 -23.84 -9.13 29.01
CA VAL A 405 -23.99 -9.54 30.40
C VAL A 405 -22.64 -9.95 30.99
N LYS A 406 -21.80 -10.67 30.23
CA LYS A 406 -20.40 -10.93 30.60
C LYS A 406 -19.63 -9.64 30.85
N ALA A 407 -19.77 -8.65 29.96
CA ALA A 407 -19.11 -7.36 30.12
C ALA A 407 -19.60 -6.60 31.37
N CYS A 408 -20.90 -6.60 31.62
CA CYS A 408 -21.49 -6.01 32.82
C CYS A 408 -20.99 -6.71 34.09
N PHE A 409 -20.93 -8.04 34.11
CA PHE A 409 -20.36 -8.82 35.22
C PHE A 409 -18.88 -8.52 35.45
N HIS A 410 -18.07 -8.43 34.40
CA HIS A 410 -16.66 -8.03 34.53
C HIS A 410 -16.52 -6.64 35.16
N ASN A 411 -17.36 -5.68 34.78
CA ASN A 411 -17.36 -4.35 35.41
C ASN A 411 -17.78 -4.41 36.89
N PHE A 412 -18.80 -5.21 37.22
CA PHE A 412 -19.19 -5.44 38.60
C PHE A 412 -18.03 -5.98 39.44
N VAL A 413 -17.34 -7.02 38.96
CA VAL A 413 -16.17 -7.59 39.67
C VAL A 413 -15.04 -6.56 39.78
N LYS A 414 -14.80 -5.76 38.73
CA LYS A 414 -13.80 -4.68 38.72
C LYS A 414 -14.08 -3.63 39.80
N GLU A 415 -15.33 -3.24 39.99
CA GLU A 415 -15.73 -2.19 40.93
C GLU A 415 -15.78 -2.70 42.38
N HIS A 416 -16.38 -3.87 42.61
CA HIS A 416 -16.65 -4.36 43.96
C HIS A 416 -15.55 -5.24 44.55
N LYS A 417 -14.67 -5.83 43.74
CA LYS A 417 -13.60 -6.74 44.21
C LYS A 417 -12.18 -6.24 43.90
N LYS A 418 -12.01 -4.94 43.60
CA LYS A 418 -10.71 -4.31 43.27
C LYS A 418 -9.60 -4.61 44.28
N GLN A 419 -9.92 -4.59 45.57
CA GLN A 419 -8.95 -4.84 46.64
C GLN A 419 -8.46 -6.30 46.69
N HIS A 420 -9.32 -7.26 46.33
CA HIS A 420 -9.00 -8.70 46.33
C HIS A 420 -8.10 -9.10 45.14
N MET A 421 -7.95 -8.22 44.14
CA MET A 421 -7.09 -8.43 42.96
C MET A 421 -5.66 -7.90 43.14
N GLY A 422 -5.29 -7.48 44.36
CA GLY A 422 -4.04 -6.77 44.66
C GLY A 422 -4.00 -5.36 44.07
N GLY A 423 -5.17 -4.75 43.86
CA GLY A 423 -5.32 -3.46 43.19
C GLY A 423 -5.31 -3.56 41.66
N ILE A 424 -6.17 -2.76 41.01
CA ILE A 424 -6.14 -2.52 39.56
C ILE A 424 -5.59 -1.10 39.37
N LEU A 425 -4.39 -1.02 38.80
CA LEU A 425 -3.75 0.23 38.39
C LEU A 425 -4.70 1.08 37.55
N SER A 426 -4.61 2.39 37.70
CA SER A 426 -5.29 3.33 36.80
C SER A 426 -4.72 3.22 35.38
N PHE A 427 -5.42 3.77 34.40
CA PHE A 427 -4.94 3.80 33.01
C PHE A 427 -3.60 4.54 32.91
N GLU A 428 -3.44 5.63 33.65
CA GLU A 428 -2.23 6.46 33.67
C GLU A 428 -1.05 5.72 34.32
N GLU A 429 -1.29 5.08 35.48
CA GLU A 429 -0.29 4.27 36.19
C GLU A 429 0.15 3.03 35.39
N PHE A 430 -0.79 2.40 34.67
CA PHE A 430 -0.47 1.26 33.81
C PHE A 430 0.38 1.69 32.62
N ILE A 431 0.08 2.83 32.01
CA ILE A 431 0.86 3.33 30.88
C ILE A 431 2.26 3.72 31.32
N SER A 432 2.42 4.43 32.44
CA SER A 432 3.75 4.82 32.92
C SER A 432 4.65 3.61 33.19
N LEU A 433 4.11 2.54 33.77
CA LEU A 433 4.85 1.31 34.02
C LEU A 433 5.19 0.50 32.76
N VAL A 434 4.35 0.55 31.72
CA VAL A 434 4.52 -0.27 30.51
C VAL A 434 5.35 0.43 29.43
N ASP A 435 5.25 1.76 29.31
CA ASP A 435 6.00 2.54 28.33
C ASP A 435 7.43 2.90 28.82
N GLU A 436 7.77 2.73 30.10
CA GLU A 436 9.16 2.83 30.60
C GLU A 436 10.08 1.65 30.18
N TYR A 437 9.51 0.56 29.63
CA TYR A 437 10.23 -0.66 29.27
C TYR A 437 10.12 -1.06 27.78
N THR A 438 9.66 -0.16 26.90
CA THR A 438 9.59 -0.37 25.44
C THR A 438 10.07 0.83 24.66
#